data_AF-A0A742LJ57-F1
#
_entry.id   AF-A0A742LJ57-F1
#
_cell.length_a   1.000
_cell.length_b   1.000
_cell.length_c   1.000
_cell.angle_alpha   90.00
_cell.angle_beta   90.00
_cell.angle_gamma   90.00
#
_symmetry.space_group_name_H-M   'P 1'
#
loop_
_entity.id
_entity.type
_entity.pdbx_description
1 polymer ?
#
loop_
_entity_poly.entity_id
_entity_poly.type
_entity_poly.pdbx_seq_one_letter_code
_entity_poly.pdbx_strand_id
1 'polypeptide(L)'
;MGMMIMALGMVFMLVTGHVVERLRLQTQAGMQTASARLPAQQMLGLAAAINDWRHDHPLSDGMVPLSSLALVSPPDSRIHHRIVSDRLWVWRADTPGLVSSLRMLSDGSALVGTVSRGRLVWLSGTDTGLALPPGVKDGDVVYLN
;
A
#
# COMPACT_ATOMS: atom_id res chain seq x y z
N MET A 1 -4.85 -28.87 -48.47
CA MET A 1 -4.57 -27.42 -48.43
C MET A 1 -5.43 -26.66 -47.42
N GLY A 2 -6.74 -26.91 -47.28
CA GLY A 2 -7.62 -26.18 -46.34
C GLY A 2 -7.30 -26.34 -44.84
N MET A 3 -6.85 -27.52 -44.40
CA MET A 3 -6.46 -27.76 -42.99
C MET A 3 -5.23 -26.96 -42.56
N MET A 4 -4.27 -26.73 -43.46
CA MET A 4 -3.09 -25.92 -43.15
C MET A 4 -3.43 -24.43 -42.99
N ILE A 5 -4.36 -23.93 -43.81
CA ILE A 5 -4.82 -22.54 -43.72
C ILE A 5 -5.60 -22.31 -42.41
N MET A 6 -6.45 -23.26 -42.01
CA MET A 6 -7.15 -23.22 -40.72
C MET A 6 -6.19 -23.29 -39.53
N ALA A 7 -5.17 -24.15 -39.59
CA ALA A 7 -4.16 -24.26 -38.54
C ALA A 7 -3.36 -22.95 -38.37
N LEU A 8 -2.96 -22.31 -39.47
CA LEU A 8 -2.27 -21.01 -39.45
C LEU A 8 -3.15 -19.89 -38.87
N GLY A 9 -4.44 -19.87 -39.20
CA GLY A 9 -5.40 -18.91 -38.64
C GLY A 9 -5.58 -19.04 -37.12
N MET A 10 -5.67 -20.28 -36.62
CA MET A 10 -5.78 -20.55 -35.18
C MET A 10 -4.55 -20.08 -34.40
N VAL A 11 -3.35 -20.32 -34.93
CA VAL A 11 -2.08 -19.89 -34.30
C VAL A 11 -2.01 -18.37 -34.25
N PHE A 12 -2.37 -17.68 -35.33
CA PHE A 12 -2.38 -16.21 -35.37
C PHE A 12 -3.38 -15.61 -34.36
N MET A 13 -4.57 -16.20 -34.23
CA MET A 13 -5.59 -15.79 -33.27
C MET A 13 -5.15 -16.03 -31.81
N LEU A 14 -4.45 -17.13 -31.54
CA LEU A 14 -3.86 -17.41 -30.22
C LEU A 14 -2.77 -16.40 -29.83
N VAL A 15 -1.86 -16.08 -30.76
CA VAL A 15 -0.75 -15.15 -30.51
C VAL A 15 -1.27 -13.73 -30.29
N THR A 16 -2.18 -13.26 -31.15
CA THR A 16 -2.78 -11.92 -30.99
C THR A 16 -3.60 -11.81 -29.72
N GLY A 17 -4.37 -12.84 -29.36
CA GLY A 17 -5.09 -12.90 -28.08
C GLY A 17 -4.15 -12.78 -26.87
N HIS A 18 -3.03 -13.52 -26.86
CA HIS A 18 -2.05 -13.45 -25.77
C HIS A 18 -1.37 -12.08 -25.66
N VAL A 19 -1.09 -11.41 -26.78
CA VAL A 19 -0.46 -10.07 -26.77
C VAL A 19 -1.44 -9.02 -26.24
N VAL A 20 -2.70 -9.04 -26.68
CA VAL A 20 -3.73 -8.10 -26.20
C VAL A 20 -4.03 -8.31 -24.71
N GLU A 21 -4.08 -9.57 -24.26
CA GLU A 21 -4.29 -9.90 -22.85
C GLU A 21 -3.15 -9.38 -21.97
N ARG A 22 -1.89 -9.62 -22.36
CA ARG A 22 -0.72 -9.11 -21.64
C ARG A 22 -0.72 -7.58 -21.57
N LEU A 23 -1.07 -6.92 -22.68
CA LEU A 23 -1.12 -5.46 -22.73
C LEU A 23 -2.21 -4.91 -21.80
N ARG A 24 -3.39 -5.54 -21.75
CA ARG A 24 -4.47 -5.19 -20.81
C ARG A 24 -4.05 -5.35 -19.35
N LEU A 25 -3.42 -6.47 -19.01
CA LEU A 25 -2.94 -6.71 -17.65
C LEU A 25 -1.90 -5.67 -17.22
N GLN A 26 -0.98 -5.32 -18.11
CA GLN A 26 0.02 -4.28 -17.86
C GLN A 26 -0.59 -2.88 -17.69
N THR A 27 -1.55 -2.51 -18.56
CA THR A 27 -2.24 -1.22 -18.45
C THR A 27 -3.08 -1.16 -17.18
N GLN A 28 -3.78 -2.22 -16.81
CA GLN A 28 -4.52 -2.30 -15.54
C GLN A 28 -3.60 -2.18 -14.33
N ALA A 29 -2.48 -2.90 -14.30
CA ALA A 29 -1.50 -2.80 -13.22
C ALA A 29 -0.87 -1.40 -13.10
N GLY A 30 -0.59 -0.76 -14.25
CA GLY A 30 -0.10 0.62 -14.31
C GLY A 30 -1.12 1.64 -13.79
N MET A 31 -2.39 1.50 -14.19
CA MET A 31 -3.49 2.36 -13.71
C MET A 31 -3.75 2.18 -12.22
N GLN A 32 -3.73 0.95 -11.71
CA GLN A 32 -3.88 0.65 -10.28
C GLN A 32 -2.75 1.31 -9.47
N THR A 33 -1.50 1.15 -9.91
CA THR A 33 -0.33 1.79 -9.27
C THR A 33 -0.44 3.31 -9.30
N ALA A 34 -0.88 3.90 -10.41
CA ALA A 34 -1.10 5.35 -10.50
C ALA A 34 -2.18 5.82 -9.51
N SER A 35 -3.28 5.08 -9.38
CA SER A 35 -4.37 5.41 -8.46
C SER A 35 -3.98 5.28 -6.98
N ALA A 36 -3.09 4.34 -6.67
CA ALA A 36 -2.62 4.07 -5.30
C ALA A 36 -1.35 4.87 -4.92
N ARG A 37 -0.79 5.64 -5.86
CA ARG A 37 0.41 6.46 -5.61
C ARG A 37 0.13 7.61 -4.65
N LEU A 38 -0.93 8.38 -4.88
CA LEU A 38 -1.33 9.50 -4.03
C LEU A 38 -1.57 9.06 -2.57
N PRO A 39 -2.39 8.02 -2.29
CA PRO A 39 -2.60 7.59 -0.91
C PRO A 39 -1.32 7.06 -0.25
N ALA A 40 -0.43 6.39 -0.99
CA ALA A 40 0.87 5.98 -0.47
C ALA A 40 1.76 7.19 -0.11
N GLN A 41 1.79 8.23 -0.95
CA GLN A 41 2.50 9.49 -0.65
C GLN A 41 1.94 10.16 0.60
N GLN A 42 0.62 10.20 0.76
CA GLN A 42 -0.02 10.78 1.94
C GLN A 42 0.27 9.98 3.22
N MET A 43 0.31 8.64 3.16
CA MET A 43 0.70 7.81 4.31
C MET A 43 2.13 8.09 4.74
N LEU A 44 3.09 8.11 3.80
CA LEU A 44 4.50 8.38 4.10
C LEU A 44 4.72 9.83 4.54
N GLY A 45 4.04 10.79 3.93
CA GLY A 45 4.08 12.20 4.32
C GLY A 45 3.52 12.44 5.72
N LEU A 46 2.40 11.79 6.06
CA LEU A 46 1.85 11.83 7.41
C LEU A 46 2.82 11.22 8.43
N ALA A 47 3.42 10.08 8.09
CA ALA A 47 4.41 9.44 8.95
C ALA A 47 5.63 10.35 9.21
N ALA A 48 6.17 10.96 8.15
CA ALA A 48 7.28 11.90 8.26
C ALA A 48 6.93 13.11 9.14
N ALA A 49 5.75 13.71 8.94
CA ALA A 49 5.30 14.85 9.73
C ALA A 49 5.11 14.51 11.22
N ILE A 50 4.57 13.31 11.53
CA ILE A 50 4.44 12.86 12.92
C ILE A 50 5.81 12.61 13.53
N ASN A 51 6.73 11.98 12.80
CA ASN A 51 8.07 11.72 13.31
C ASN A 51 8.87 13.00 13.57
N ASP A 52 8.74 13.99 12.70
CA ASP A 52 9.31 15.33 12.90
C ASP A 52 8.72 15.98 14.16
N TRP A 53 7.39 15.98 14.30
CA TRP A 53 6.72 16.49 15.50
C TRP A 53 7.15 15.78 16.79
N ARG A 54 7.31 14.45 16.75
CA ARG A 54 7.75 13.62 17.89
C ARG A 54 9.17 13.94 18.37
N HIS A 55 10.00 14.55 17.53
CA HIS A 55 11.36 14.92 17.90
C HIS A 55 11.37 15.85 19.13
N ASP A 56 10.49 16.83 19.14
CA ASP A 56 10.34 17.80 20.24
C ASP A 56 9.23 17.43 21.23
N HIS A 57 8.39 16.43 20.88
CA HIS A 57 7.22 16.03 21.67
C HIS A 57 7.22 14.51 21.91
N PRO A 58 7.93 14.03 22.94
CA PRO A 58 7.96 12.62 23.28
C PRO A 58 6.54 12.10 23.58
N LEU A 59 6.10 11.11 22.81
CA LEU A 59 4.80 10.48 22.96
C LEU A 59 4.94 8.98 22.69
N SER A 60 4.61 8.17 23.70
CA SER A 60 4.74 6.71 23.63
C SER A 60 3.42 5.97 23.35
N ASP A 61 2.28 6.59 23.65
CA ASP A 61 0.94 6.09 23.27
C ASP A 61 0.01 7.26 23.04
N GLY A 62 -0.77 7.21 21.97
CA GLY A 62 -1.83 8.18 21.70
C GLY A 62 -1.98 8.54 20.24
N MET A 63 -2.69 9.64 20.01
CA MET A 63 -2.93 10.19 18.68
C MET A 63 -2.37 11.60 18.62
N VAL A 64 -1.60 11.90 17.56
CA VAL A 64 -1.12 13.25 17.29
C VAL A 64 -2.21 14.02 16.54
N PRO A 65 -2.69 15.17 17.03
CA PRO A 65 -3.69 15.96 16.32
C PRO A 65 -3.15 16.44 14.97
N LEU A 66 -3.90 16.26 13.88
CA LEU A 66 -3.44 16.70 12.55
C LEU A 66 -3.18 18.22 12.49
N SER A 67 -3.88 19.00 13.33
CA SER A 67 -3.69 20.45 13.45
C SER A 67 -2.36 20.87 14.07
N SER A 68 -1.65 19.96 14.75
CA SER A 68 -0.31 20.24 15.28
C SER A 68 0.81 19.88 14.29
N LEU A 69 0.47 19.31 13.14
CA LEU A 69 1.43 18.90 12.11
C LEU A 69 1.54 19.98 11.03
N ALA A 70 2.76 20.26 10.57
CA ALA A 70 3.04 21.18 9.47
C ALA A 70 2.75 20.56 8.10
N LEU A 71 1.51 20.10 7.88
CA LEU A 71 1.08 19.46 6.64
C LEU A 71 0.70 20.51 5.58
N VAL A 72 1.13 20.30 4.34
CA VAL A 72 0.76 21.16 3.20
C VAL A 72 -0.74 21.07 2.88
N SER A 73 -1.36 19.92 3.15
CA SER A 73 -2.78 19.65 2.95
C SER A 73 -3.21 18.50 3.87
N PRO A 74 -4.47 18.46 4.36
CA PRO A 74 -4.95 17.33 5.15
C PRO A 74 -4.87 16.01 4.35
N PRO A 75 -4.45 14.90 4.99
CA PRO A 75 -4.44 13.59 4.36
C PRO A 75 -5.87 13.10 4.07
N ASP A 76 -5.98 12.14 3.16
CA ASP A 76 -7.23 11.38 2.93
C ASP A 76 -7.77 10.85 4.27
N SER A 77 -9.05 11.10 4.56
CA SER A 77 -9.68 10.74 5.84
C SER A 77 -9.75 9.23 6.12
N ARG A 78 -9.49 8.41 5.09
CA ARG A 78 -9.36 6.95 5.20
C ARG A 78 -7.98 6.52 5.68
N ILE A 79 -7.02 7.44 5.78
CA ILE A 79 -5.71 7.22 6.36
C ILE A 79 -5.82 7.52 7.85
N HIS A 80 -5.46 6.53 8.65
CA HIS A 80 -5.49 6.60 10.10
C HIS A 80 -4.07 6.47 10.65
N HIS A 81 -3.84 7.03 11.84
CA HIS A 81 -2.58 6.89 12.55
C HIS A 81 -2.77 6.77 14.06
N ARG A 82 -1.80 6.12 14.71
CA ARG A 82 -1.72 6.02 16.17
C ARG A 82 -0.32 5.64 16.60
N ILE A 83 0.12 6.15 17.73
CA ILE A 83 1.32 5.68 18.40
C ILE A 83 0.91 4.68 19.48
N VAL A 84 1.51 3.49 19.47
CA VAL A 84 1.28 2.46 20.49
C VAL A 84 2.62 1.82 20.81
N SER A 85 2.99 1.78 22.10
CA SER A 85 4.27 1.25 22.57
C SER A 85 5.47 1.84 21.81
N ASP A 86 5.47 3.17 21.66
CA ASP A 86 6.51 3.96 21.00
C ASP A 86 6.66 3.75 19.48
N ARG A 87 5.78 2.95 18.87
CA ARG A 87 5.74 2.71 17.43
C ARG A 87 4.62 3.50 16.78
N LEU A 88 4.92 4.13 15.66
CA LEU A 88 3.94 4.81 14.83
C LEU A 88 3.32 3.83 13.85
N TRP A 89 2.00 3.70 13.94
CA TRP A 89 1.16 2.96 13.03
C TRP A 89 0.45 3.94 12.11
N VAL A 90 0.58 3.76 10.79
CA VAL A 90 -0.21 4.48 9.78
C VAL A 90 -0.87 3.46 8.88
N TRP A 91 -2.19 3.50 8.74
CA TRP A 91 -2.91 2.45 8.01
C TRP A 91 -4.10 2.97 7.20
N ARG A 92 -4.53 2.15 6.25
CA ARG A 92 -5.77 2.30 5.49
C ARG A 92 -6.16 0.94 4.90
N ALA A 93 -7.42 0.81 4.48
CA ALA A 93 -7.87 -0.34 3.73
C ALA A 93 -7.03 -0.54 2.46
N ASP A 94 -6.68 -1.80 2.16
CA ASP A 94 -5.91 -2.14 0.96
C ASP A 94 -6.67 -1.74 -0.31
N THR A 95 -5.91 -1.24 -1.27
CA THR A 95 -6.39 -0.94 -2.62
C THR A 95 -5.34 -1.41 -3.61
N PRO A 96 -5.73 -1.97 -4.77
CA PRO A 96 -4.77 -2.50 -5.73
C PRO A 96 -3.65 -1.51 -6.04
N GLY A 97 -2.40 -1.95 -5.84
CA GLY A 97 -1.20 -1.13 -6.08
C GLY A 97 -0.72 -0.29 -4.88
N LEU A 98 -1.39 -0.33 -3.72
CA LEU A 98 -1.00 0.45 -2.54
C LEU A 98 0.32 -0.04 -1.94
N VAL A 99 0.44 -1.33 -1.67
CA VAL A 99 1.67 -1.93 -1.14
C VAL A 99 2.86 -1.66 -2.06
N SER A 100 2.69 -1.87 -3.38
CA SER A 100 3.75 -1.60 -4.35
C SER A 100 4.13 -0.12 -4.41
N SER A 101 3.15 0.79 -4.31
CA SER A 101 3.40 2.23 -4.26
C SER A 101 4.15 2.65 -3.00
N LEU A 102 3.76 2.13 -1.83
CA LEU A 102 4.47 2.40 -0.57
C LEU A 102 5.93 1.95 -0.63
N ARG A 103 6.19 0.75 -1.16
CA ARG A 103 7.55 0.25 -1.36
C ARG A 103 8.34 1.12 -2.33
N MET A 104 7.77 1.44 -3.48
CA MET A 104 8.44 2.25 -4.49
C MET A 104 8.81 3.64 -3.96
N LEU A 105 7.89 4.28 -3.24
CA LEU A 105 8.08 5.64 -2.72
C LEU A 105 9.00 5.70 -1.50
N SER A 106 9.15 4.61 -0.77
CA SER A 106 10.08 4.48 0.37
C SER A 106 11.41 3.86 0.00
N ASP A 107 11.66 3.63 -1.29
CA ASP A 107 12.82 2.90 -1.81
C ASP A 107 13.04 1.54 -1.11
N GLY A 108 11.92 0.86 -0.80
CA GLY A 108 11.90 -0.42 -0.10
C GLY A 108 12.21 -0.38 1.39
N SER A 109 12.49 0.80 1.96
CA SER A 109 12.90 0.95 3.37
C SER A 109 11.72 0.97 4.34
N ALA A 110 10.49 1.17 3.86
CA ALA A 110 9.31 1.15 4.71
C ALA A 110 8.99 -0.27 5.21
N LEU A 111 8.75 -0.39 6.52
CA LEU A 111 8.15 -1.59 7.12
C LEU A 111 6.66 -1.59 6.81
N VAL A 112 6.30 -2.26 5.70
CA VAL A 112 4.91 -2.40 5.24
C VAL A 112 4.43 -3.81 5.50
N GLY A 113 3.23 -3.95 6.06
CA GLY A 113 2.54 -5.23 6.25
C GLY A 113 1.06 -5.14 5.93
N THR A 114 0.42 -6.30 5.85
CA THR A 114 -1.04 -6.41 5.69
C THR A 114 -1.63 -7.11 6.89
N VAL A 115 -2.84 -6.72 7.26
CA VAL A 115 -3.55 -7.32 8.38
C VAL A 115 -4.42 -8.45 7.87
N SER A 116 -4.19 -9.65 8.39
CA SER A 116 -4.94 -10.84 8.02
C SER A 116 -5.20 -11.69 9.25
N ARG A 117 -6.48 -12.05 9.47
CA ARG A 117 -6.93 -12.85 10.62
C ARG A 117 -6.54 -12.22 11.96
N GLY A 118 -6.64 -10.91 12.06
CA GLY A 118 -6.32 -10.12 13.24
C GLY A 118 -4.82 -10.02 13.54
N ARG A 119 -3.94 -10.34 12.58
CA ARG A 119 -2.49 -10.28 12.76
C ARG A 119 -1.84 -9.47 11.65
N LEU A 120 -0.85 -8.66 12.02
CA LEU A 120 -0.02 -7.96 11.04
C LEU A 120 1.00 -8.94 10.49
N VAL A 121 1.02 -9.09 9.16
CA VAL A 121 1.91 -9.97 8.41
C VAL A 121 2.77 -9.12 7.48
N TRP A 122 4.09 -9.30 7.55
CA TRP A 122 5.02 -8.64 6.64
C TRP A 122 4.87 -9.17 5.21
N LEU A 123 5.39 -8.42 4.23
CA LEU A 123 5.40 -8.85 2.83
C LEU A 123 6.21 -10.14 2.59
N SER A 124 7.08 -10.52 3.53
CA SER A 124 7.76 -11.83 3.54
C SER A 124 6.85 -13.00 3.91
N GLY A 125 5.61 -12.73 4.36
CA GLY A 125 4.70 -13.72 4.96
C GLY A 125 4.95 -13.95 6.46
N THR A 126 5.92 -13.25 7.06
CA THR A 126 6.23 -13.38 8.48
C THR A 126 5.23 -12.64 9.34
N ASP A 127 4.64 -13.33 10.31
CA ASP A 127 3.84 -12.70 11.35
C ASP A 127 4.71 -11.83 12.27
N THR A 128 4.27 -10.62 12.54
CA THR A 128 5.01 -9.69 13.40
C THR A 128 4.90 -9.99 14.89
N GLY A 129 3.84 -10.69 15.31
CA GLY A 129 3.51 -10.89 16.73
C GLY A 129 3.13 -9.59 17.48
N LEU A 130 3.00 -8.46 16.78
CA LEU A 130 2.64 -7.18 17.38
C LEU A 130 1.13 -7.12 17.64
N ALA A 131 0.75 -6.58 18.79
CA ALA A 131 -0.66 -6.30 19.10
C ALA A 131 -1.17 -5.15 18.22
N LEU A 132 -2.31 -5.36 17.55
CA LEU A 132 -2.90 -4.35 16.67
C LEU A 132 -3.49 -3.18 17.48
N PRO A 133 -3.25 -1.93 17.06
CA PRO A 133 -3.94 -0.77 17.63
C PRO A 133 -5.46 -0.85 17.44
N PRO A 134 -6.25 -0.21 18.33
CA PRO A 134 -7.67 -0.04 18.10
C PRO A 134 -7.95 0.65 16.76
N GLY A 135 -8.85 0.08 15.96
CA GLY A 135 -9.27 0.64 14.66
C GLY A 135 -8.58 0.04 13.44
N VAL A 136 -7.51 -0.73 13.62
CA VAL A 136 -6.90 -1.55 12.56
C VAL A 136 -7.76 -2.79 12.32
N LYS A 137 -8.02 -3.11 11.05
CA LYS A 137 -8.93 -4.19 10.63
C LYS A 137 -8.27 -5.12 9.63
N ASP A 138 -8.83 -6.32 9.49
CA ASP A 138 -8.45 -7.24 8.43
C ASP A 138 -8.62 -6.59 7.05
N GLY A 139 -7.60 -6.75 6.20
CA GLY A 139 -7.51 -6.12 4.89
C GLY A 139 -6.88 -4.72 4.91
N ASP A 140 -6.45 -4.19 6.06
CA ASP A 140 -5.67 -2.96 6.10
C ASP A 140 -4.21 -3.19 5.68
N VAL A 141 -3.67 -2.21 4.96
CA VAL A 141 -2.22 -2.05 4.75
C VAL A 141 -1.69 -1.12 5.82
N VAL A 142 -0.64 -1.55 6.51
CA VAL A 142 -0.02 -0.84 7.62
C VAL A 142 1.41 -0.48 7.23
N TYR A 143 1.74 0.80 7.41
CA TYR A 143 3.11 1.29 7.53
C TYR A 143 3.46 1.41 9.01
N LEU A 144 4.59 0.82 9.41
CA LEU A 144 5.10 0.86 10.76
C LEU A 144 6.43 1.63 10.80
N ASN A 145 6.59 2.49 11.80
CA ASN A 145 7.85 3.16 12.12
C ASN A 145 8.20 3.01 13.60
#